data_AF-A0A482VP03-F1
#
_entry.id   AF-A0A482VP03-F1
#
_cell.length_a   1.000
_cell.length_b   1.000
_cell.length_c   1.000
_cell.angle_alpha   90.00
_cell.angle_beta   90.00
_cell.angle_gamma   90.00
#
_symmetry.space_group_name_H-M   'P 1'
#
loop_
_entity.id
_entity.type
_entity.pdbx_description
1 polymer ?
#
loop_
_entity_poly.entity_id
_entity_poly.type
_entity_poly.pdbx_seq_one_letter_code
_entity_poly.pdbx_strand_id
1 'polypeptide(L)'
;MCLKVFVLLNLFFVVYSYKILGLFPHPGKSHVDVFLSLTKALAKKGHEITVVSHFPLKTPLPNYTDVRLGDASSPLVDILTLDNFQGKRFEKWFTISVLNDFAQHSCRMGFKSPAFQEFIRKNHTFDVIIAELFNSDCFLGLVHKFKAPLIGISSSTIMPWTSERFGNPTHPAYIPVNIMDYSDRMTFFERMENLIVGFLYDLLFNGFMRKKNEMIAREYLGEDLPPLKDVIYNTSLFLINTHFSLNFPRPLVPAIVEVGGIHLHQPQKLPRIMLEDPSSHLVGVINMDSWQGQRTEKWFIIQLLDYFAQTSCKANFESPALRDFLKTDHTFDVIIAEFFNSDCLLGIVHKFKAPLIGISSCTIMHWTNERFGNPTNPAYIPNNIMDYTDQLSFFERVENLLVGLAHQIFYTEVMARNDEKIARQYFGESLPPLKNIFYNSSLLLVNTHFSLNLPRPLVPAVIEVGGIHIDNVNKLPEDLEKWISGSPHGVIYFSLGSMIKGHTFPEEKRREFLKAFGRLPQRVLWKWENDSMQGKPDNVMIQKWMPQLDILLRAH
;
A
#
# COMPACT_ATOMS: atom_id res chain seq x y z
N MET A 1 5.42 36.92 -40.88
CA MET A 1 6.65 36.13 -40.62
C MET A 1 6.87 35.82 -39.13
N CYS A 2 6.30 36.59 -38.19
CA CYS A 2 6.46 36.35 -36.74
C CYS A 2 5.68 35.14 -36.16
N LEU A 3 4.54 34.74 -36.75
CA LEU A 3 3.74 33.63 -36.23
C LEU A 3 4.40 32.25 -36.44
N LYS A 4 5.24 32.10 -37.48
CA LYS A 4 5.99 30.85 -37.73
C LYS A 4 7.17 30.66 -36.78
N VAL A 5 7.72 31.74 -36.23
CA VAL A 5 8.82 31.69 -35.25
C VAL A 5 8.30 31.27 -33.87
N PHE A 6 7.08 31.69 -33.50
CA PHE A 6 6.46 31.34 -32.21
C PHE A 6 6.00 29.87 -32.13
N VAL A 7 5.61 29.27 -33.26
CA VAL A 7 5.25 27.84 -33.36
C VAL A 7 6.49 26.95 -33.33
N LEU A 8 7.63 27.40 -33.86
CA LEU A 8 8.91 26.68 -33.77
C LEU A 8 9.50 26.66 -32.34
N LEU A 9 9.23 27.69 -31.52
CA LEU A 9 9.68 27.74 -30.13
C LEU A 9 8.85 26.86 -29.17
N ASN A 10 7.65 26.43 -29.53
CA ASN A 10 6.83 25.50 -28.74
C ASN A 10 7.07 24.01 -29.08
N LEU A 11 7.95 23.72 -30.06
CA LEU A 11 8.30 22.34 -30.46
C LEU A 11 9.54 21.80 -29.72
N PHE A 12 10.19 22.60 -28.87
CA PHE A 12 11.22 22.13 -27.95
C PHE A 12 10.62 22.00 -26.55
N PHE A 13 9.86 20.93 -26.31
CA PHE A 13 9.86 20.37 -24.96
C PHE A 13 11.30 19.94 -24.69
N VAL A 14 12.06 20.79 -23.99
CA VAL A 14 13.35 20.42 -23.42
C VAL A 14 13.02 19.36 -22.38
N VAL A 15 13.08 18.09 -22.79
CA VAL A 15 13.07 16.97 -21.86
C VAL A 15 14.41 17.06 -21.13
N TYR A 16 14.40 17.69 -19.95
CA TYR A 16 15.58 17.79 -19.11
C TYR A 16 16.00 16.37 -18.68
N SER A 17 17.03 15.85 -19.33
CA SER A 17 17.66 14.58 -18.96
C SER A 17 18.76 14.86 -17.95
N TYR A 18 18.46 14.65 -16.66
CA TYR A 18 19.45 14.68 -15.59
C TYR A 18 20.34 13.44 -15.62
N LYS A 19 21.62 13.63 -15.27
CA LYS A 19 22.60 12.58 -15.00
C LYS A 19 22.59 12.27 -13.51
N ILE A 20 22.05 11.11 -13.15
CA ILE A 20 21.82 10.71 -11.77
C ILE A 20 22.71 9.52 -11.42
N LEU A 21 23.43 9.64 -10.30
CA LEU A 21 24.23 8.54 -9.74
C LEU A 21 23.49 7.91 -8.56
N GLY A 22 23.10 6.65 -8.69
CA GLY A 22 22.58 5.82 -7.59
C GLY A 22 23.71 5.08 -6.89
N LEU A 23 23.93 5.33 -5.59
CA LEU A 23 24.94 4.67 -4.77
C LEU A 23 24.27 3.71 -3.78
N PHE A 24 24.20 2.43 -4.13
CA PHE A 24 23.56 1.39 -3.32
C PHE A 24 24.56 0.26 -3.01
N PRO A 25 25.58 0.55 -2.18
CA PRO A 25 26.68 -0.37 -1.94
C PRO A 25 26.33 -1.51 -1.00
N HIS A 26 25.14 -1.55 -0.41
CA HIS A 26 24.79 -2.63 0.50
C HIS A 26 24.71 -3.97 -0.25
N PRO A 27 25.32 -5.04 0.27
CA PRO A 27 25.40 -6.36 -0.38
C PRO A 27 24.14 -7.21 -0.19
N GLY A 28 23.19 -6.75 0.62
CA GLY A 28 21.89 -7.38 0.77
C GLY A 28 20.97 -7.11 -0.43
N LYS A 29 20.47 -8.18 -1.07
CA LYS A 29 19.59 -8.06 -2.25
C LYS A 29 18.32 -7.25 -1.97
N SER A 30 17.73 -7.46 -0.79
CA SER A 30 16.55 -6.73 -0.31
C SER A 30 16.75 -5.22 -0.27
N HIS A 31 17.96 -4.74 0.06
CA HIS A 31 18.26 -3.31 0.08
C HIS A 31 18.22 -2.72 -1.33
N VAL A 32 18.92 -3.37 -2.27
CA VAL A 32 19.01 -2.88 -3.65
C VAL A 32 17.65 -2.95 -4.36
N ASP A 33 16.85 -3.98 -4.11
CA ASP A 33 15.51 -4.11 -4.70
C ASP A 33 14.59 -2.93 -4.34
N VAL A 34 14.77 -2.32 -3.15
CA VAL A 34 14.01 -1.12 -2.79
C VAL A 34 14.27 0.03 -3.77
N PHE A 35 15.52 0.23 -4.17
CA PHE A 35 15.92 1.38 -4.96
C PHE A 35 15.82 1.15 -6.46
N LEU A 36 15.84 -0.12 -6.91
CA LEU A 36 15.76 -0.45 -8.34
C LEU A 36 14.47 0.06 -9.00
N SER A 37 13.36 0.08 -8.28
CA SER A 37 12.10 0.62 -8.80
C SER A 37 12.21 2.12 -9.10
N LEU A 38 12.84 2.87 -8.21
CA LEU A 38 13.10 4.30 -8.39
C LEU A 38 14.03 4.55 -9.58
N THR A 39 15.17 3.87 -9.65
CA THR A 39 16.15 4.09 -10.73
C THR A 39 15.63 3.67 -12.09
N LYS A 40 14.90 2.55 -12.19
CA LYS A 40 14.23 2.14 -13.44
C LYS A 40 13.17 3.17 -13.87
N ALA A 41 12.39 3.70 -12.94
CA ALA A 41 11.37 4.71 -13.25
C ALA A 41 12.00 6.01 -13.76
N LEU A 42 13.10 6.46 -13.15
CA LEU A 42 13.84 7.65 -13.60
C LEU A 42 14.45 7.44 -15.00
N ALA A 43 15.06 6.28 -15.27
CA ALA A 43 15.58 5.94 -16.60
C ALA A 43 14.46 5.90 -17.66
N LYS A 44 13.31 5.30 -17.35
CA LYS A 44 12.12 5.29 -18.23
C LYS A 44 11.56 6.69 -18.51
N LYS A 45 11.75 7.64 -17.58
CA LYS A 45 11.42 9.06 -17.76
C LYS A 45 12.44 9.84 -18.58
N GLY A 46 13.50 9.19 -19.07
CA GLY A 46 14.49 9.77 -19.97
C GLY A 46 15.75 10.31 -19.31
N HIS A 47 15.94 10.11 -18.00
CA HIS A 47 17.16 10.48 -17.29
C HIS A 47 18.29 9.47 -17.54
N GLU A 48 19.54 9.92 -17.50
CA GLU A 48 20.73 9.06 -17.58
C GLU A 48 21.08 8.58 -16.17
N ILE A 49 20.89 7.30 -15.90
CA ILE A 49 21.10 6.72 -14.57
C ILE A 49 22.34 5.85 -14.58
N THR A 50 23.28 6.12 -13.68
CA THR A 50 24.37 5.21 -13.35
C THR A 50 24.13 4.64 -11.97
N VAL A 51 24.11 3.32 -11.81
CA VAL A 51 23.88 2.66 -10.53
C VAL A 51 25.09 1.85 -10.11
N VAL A 52 25.64 2.20 -8.96
CA VAL A 52 26.71 1.47 -8.29
C VAL A 52 26.08 0.50 -7.29
N SER A 53 26.14 -0.81 -7.57
CA SER A 53 25.58 -1.84 -6.68
C SER A 53 26.19 -3.22 -6.90
N HIS A 54 25.90 -4.16 -6.00
CA HIS A 54 26.27 -5.58 -6.15
C HIS A 54 25.36 -6.34 -7.13
N PHE A 55 24.20 -5.78 -7.51
CA PHE A 55 23.14 -6.49 -8.25
C PHE A 55 22.72 -5.74 -9.52
N PRO A 56 23.42 -5.94 -10.65
CA PRO A 56 23.07 -5.30 -11.91
C PRO A 56 21.70 -5.78 -12.44
N LEU A 57 21.12 -5.01 -13.36
CA LEU A 57 19.85 -5.40 -13.99
C LEU A 57 20.02 -6.64 -14.86
N LYS A 58 19.10 -7.61 -14.70
CA LYS A 58 19.04 -8.79 -15.58
C LYS A 58 18.67 -8.42 -17.02
N THR A 59 17.80 -7.43 -17.18
CA THR A 59 17.37 -6.92 -18.48
C THR A 59 17.92 -5.51 -18.66
N PRO A 60 18.82 -5.28 -19.63
CA PRO A 60 19.34 -3.95 -19.93
C PRO A 60 18.22 -2.97 -20.23
N LEU A 61 18.36 -1.73 -19.74
CA LEU A 61 17.42 -0.65 -19.95
C LEU A 61 18.15 0.51 -20.66
N PRO A 62 17.55 1.18 -21.65
CA PRO A 62 18.12 2.39 -22.23
C PRO A 62 18.40 3.45 -21.15
N ASN A 63 19.49 4.20 -21.30
CA ASN A 63 19.93 5.24 -20.36
C ASN A 63 20.19 4.73 -18.92
N TYR A 64 20.49 3.44 -18.76
CA TYR A 64 20.80 2.83 -17.46
C TYR A 64 22.14 2.09 -17.53
N THR A 65 23.10 2.53 -16.71
CA THR A 65 24.45 1.96 -16.63
C THR A 65 24.67 1.33 -15.26
N ASP A 66 24.99 0.03 -15.23
CA ASP A 66 25.35 -0.67 -14.00
C ASP A 66 26.87 -0.64 -13.77
N VAL A 67 27.29 -0.16 -12.61
CA VAL A 67 28.66 -0.25 -12.10
C VAL A 67 28.69 -1.29 -10.98
N ARG A 68 29.26 -2.45 -11.29
CA ARG A 68 29.22 -3.61 -10.40
C ARG A 68 30.22 -3.51 -9.25
N LEU A 69 29.75 -3.74 -8.04
CA LEU A 69 30.57 -3.97 -6.85
C LEU A 69 30.75 -5.48 -6.65
N GLY A 70 31.99 -5.97 -6.71
CA GLY A 70 32.34 -7.37 -6.41
C GLY A 70 31.93 -8.45 -7.43
N ASP A 71 32.38 -9.68 -7.18
CA ASP A 71 32.16 -10.85 -8.04
C ASP A 71 30.83 -11.58 -7.76
N ALA A 72 30.33 -12.35 -8.73
CA ALA A 72 29.05 -13.08 -8.67
C ALA A 72 28.93 -14.11 -7.54
N SER A 73 30.04 -14.44 -6.90
CA SER A 73 30.18 -15.48 -5.88
C SER A 73 30.02 -14.98 -4.44
N SER A 74 29.79 -13.68 -4.21
CA SER A 74 29.68 -13.10 -2.86
C SER A 74 28.48 -12.17 -2.62
N PRO A 75 27.27 -12.41 -3.17
CA PRO A 75 26.11 -11.74 -2.62
C PRO A 75 25.82 -12.33 -1.23
N LEU A 76 25.66 -11.48 -0.20
CA LEU A 76 25.24 -11.94 1.13
C LEU A 76 23.73 -12.27 1.11
N VAL A 77 23.34 -13.21 0.24
CA VAL A 77 21.99 -13.76 0.09
C VAL A 77 21.98 -15.08 0.84
N ASP A 78 21.00 -15.26 1.73
CA ASP A 78 20.80 -16.46 2.55
C ASP A 78 21.91 -16.79 3.57
N ILE A 79 22.66 -15.78 4.03
CA ILE A 79 23.76 -15.97 5.00
C ILE A 79 23.29 -15.88 6.46
N LEU A 80 22.11 -15.33 6.70
CA LEU A 80 21.51 -15.24 8.03
C LEU A 80 20.48 -16.36 8.20
N THR A 81 20.69 -17.23 9.17
CA THR A 81 19.71 -18.24 9.57
C THR A 81 18.73 -17.66 10.59
N LEU A 82 17.56 -18.29 10.75
CA LEU A 82 16.60 -17.90 11.78
C LEU A 82 17.22 -17.92 13.19
N ASP A 83 18.19 -18.80 13.44
CA ASP A 83 18.92 -18.89 14.71
C ASP A 83 19.75 -17.63 15.01
N ASN A 84 20.18 -16.89 13.98
CA ASN A 84 20.86 -15.59 14.15
C ASN A 84 19.92 -14.48 14.64
N PHE A 85 18.60 -14.68 14.53
CA PHE A 85 17.57 -13.72 14.95
C PHE A 85 16.78 -14.17 16.19
N GLN A 86 16.92 -15.43 16.62
CA GLN A 86 16.39 -15.96 17.88
C GLN A 86 17.19 -15.50 19.12
N GLY A 87 18.07 -14.52 18.95
CA GLY A 87 19.00 -14.11 19.99
C GLY A 87 18.31 -13.63 21.26
N LYS A 88 18.90 -13.97 22.40
CA LYS A 88 18.44 -13.50 23.72
C LYS A 88 18.48 -11.98 23.76
N ARG A 89 17.64 -11.36 24.60
CA ARG A 89 17.54 -9.89 24.75
C ARG A 89 18.89 -9.15 24.82
N PHE A 90 19.89 -9.75 25.48
CA PHE A 90 21.23 -9.17 25.61
C PHE A 90 22.07 -9.24 24.31
N GLU A 91 21.87 -10.23 23.45
CA GLU A 91 22.59 -10.35 22.18
C GLU A 91 22.19 -9.23 21.22
N LYS A 92 20.94 -8.75 21.32
CA LYS A 92 20.44 -7.60 20.54
C LYS A 92 21.21 -6.31 20.81
N TRP A 93 21.84 -6.17 21.98
CA TRP A 93 22.72 -5.02 22.26
C TRP A 93 23.96 -4.99 21.36
N PHE A 94 24.37 -6.13 20.80
CA PHE A 94 25.59 -6.25 19.99
C PHE A 94 25.32 -6.38 18.48
N THR A 95 24.06 -6.29 18.03
CA THR A 95 23.70 -6.34 16.59
C THR A 95 24.41 -5.26 15.77
N ILE A 96 24.71 -4.10 16.37
CA ILE A 96 25.48 -3.05 15.70
C ILE A 96 26.89 -3.52 15.26
N SER A 97 27.50 -4.48 15.97
CA SER A 97 28.77 -5.07 15.57
C SER A 97 28.64 -5.85 14.26
N VAL A 98 27.55 -6.61 14.10
CA VAL A 98 27.24 -7.33 12.85
C VAL A 98 27.02 -6.33 11.71
N LEU A 99 26.28 -5.25 11.96
CA LEU A 99 26.09 -4.18 10.97
C LEU A 99 27.41 -3.48 10.62
N ASN A 100 28.32 -3.31 11.57
CA ASN A 100 29.66 -2.80 11.31
C ASN A 100 30.46 -3.75 10.40
N ASP A 101 30.42 -5.05 10.63
CA ASP A 101 31.16 -5.99 9.81
C ASP A 101 30.65 -6.00 8.37
N PHE A 102 29.33 -5.95 8.17
CA PHE A 102 28.75 -5.75 6.84
C PHE A 102 29.18 -4.42 6.22
N ALA A 103 29.16 -3.31 6.98
CA ALA A 103 29.59 -2.01 6.48
C ALA A 103 31.06 -2.03 6.02
N GLN A 104 31.96 -2.56 6.85
CA GLN A 104 33.40 -2.63 6.54
C GLN A 104 33.68 -3.55 5.34
N HIS A 105 33.00 -4.70 5.27
CA HIS A 105 33.10 -5.62 4.15
C HIS A 105 32.66 -4.94 2.85
N SER A 106 31.49 -4.29 2.86
CA SER A 106 30.91 -3.59 1.71
C SER A 106 31.84 -2.49 1.19
N CYS A 107 32.41 -1.70 2.09
CA CYS A 107 33.38 -0.66 1.72
C CYS A 107 34.62 -1.25 1.06
N ARG A 108 35.28 -2.22 1.71
CA ARG A 108 36.54 -2.79 1.20
C ARG A 108 36.33 -3.52 -0.11
N MET A 109 35.28 -4.32 -0.24
CA MET A 109 35.00 -5.08 -1.45
C MET A 109 34.57 -4.16 -2.59
N GLY A 110 33.72 -3.17 -2.31
CA GLY A 110 33.28 -2.23 -3.33
C GLY A 110 34.42 -1.36 -3.86
N PHE A 111 35.26 -0.80 -2.99
CA PHE A 111 36.43 -0.01 -3.42
C PHE A 111 37.49 -0.87 -4.14
N LYS A 112 37.62 -2.17 -3.85
CA LYS A 112 38.53 -3.07 -4.58
C LYS A 112 38.00 -3.53 -5.94
N SER A 113 36.71 -3.35 -6.23
CA SER A 113 36.12 -3.79 -7.51
C SER A 113 36.83 -3.12 -8.69
N PRO A 114 37.34 -3.88 -9.67
CA PRO A 114 37.97 -3.29 -10.86
C PRO A 114 37.02 -2.37 -11.64
N ALA A 115 35.75 -2.76 -11.77
CA ALA A 115 34.74 -1.95 -12.44
C ALA A 115 34.50 -0.61 -11.73
N PHE A 116 34.48 -0.63 -10.39
CA PHE A 116 34.34 0.59 -9.61
C PHE A 116 35.61 1.45 -9.63
N GLN A 117 36.79 0.84 -9.61
CA GLN A 117 38.08 1.54 -9.76
C GLN A 117 38.21 2.24 -11.12
N GLU A 118 37.73 1.61 -12.19
CA GLU A 118 37.65 2.23 -13.51
C GLU A 118 36.66 3.40 -13.52
N PHE A 119 35.48 3.21 -12.94
CA PHE A 119 34.45 4.24 -12.82
C PHE A 119 34.96 5.47 -12.08
N ILE A 120 35.60 5.32 -10.91
CA ILE A 120 36.11 6.46 -10.14
C ILE A 120 37.32 7.14 -10.80
N ARG A 121 38.07 6.48 -11.69
CA ARG A 121 39.20 7.10 -12.40
C ARG A 121 38.75 8.03 -13.52
N LYS A 122 37.57 7.79 -14.09
CA LYS A 122 37.00 8.62 -15.16
C LYS A 122 36.42 9.92 -14.59
N ASN A 123 36.45 10.96 -15.40
CA ASN A 123 35.83 12.24 -15.06
C ASN A 123 34.35 12.19 -15.44
N HIS A 124 33.49 12.05 -14.43
CA HIS A 124 32.04 12.04 -14.58
C HIS A 124 31.43 13.32 -14.00
N THR A 125 30.31 13.74 -14.56
CA THR A 125 29.49 14.84 -14.07
C THR A 125 28.10 14.33 -13.76
N PHE A 126 27.59 14.64 -12.57
CA PHE A 126 26.24 14.26 -12.14
C PHE A 126 25.50 15.49 -11.64
N ASP A 127 24.21 15.54 -11.91
CA ASP A 127 23.33 16.62 -11.43
C ASP A 127 22.86 16.34 -10.00
N VAL A 128 22.76 15.05 -9.62
CA VAL A 128 22.39 14.63 -8.27
C VAL A 128 22.89 13.21 -7.98
N ILE A 129 23.25 12.97 -6.72
CA ILE A 129 23.60 11.66 -6.20
C ILE A 129 22.49 11.20 -5.25
N ILE A 130 21.95 10.00 -5.50
CA ILE A 130 21.02 9.33 -4.61
C ILE A 130 21.78 8.21 -3.91
N ALA A 131 22.01 8.30 -2.60
CA ALA A 131 22.80 7.32 -1.87
C ALA A 131 21.99 6.63 -0.76
N GLU A 132 22.22 5.34 -0.59
CA GLU A 132 21.67 4.62 0.55
C GLU A 132 22.32 5.09 1.87
N LEU A 133 21.51 5.53 2.82
CA LEU A 133 21.93 5.87 4.19
C LEU A 133 21.43 4.80 5.16
N PHE A 134 22.25 3.77 5.38
CA PHE A 134 21.94 2.65 6.27
C PHE A 134 23.03 2.45 7.34
N ASN A 135 23.97 1.54 7.13
CA ASN A 135 25.03 1.17 8.07
C ASN A 135 26.44 1.65 7.65
N SER A 136 26.58 2.30 6.49
CA SER A 136 27.88 2.74 5.97
C SER A 136 27.82 4.10 5.28
N ASP A 137 28.88 4.88 5.47
CA ASP A 137 29.03 6.23 4.90
C ASP A 137 30.18 6.30 3.86
N CYS A 138 30.95 5.23 3.64
CA CYS A 138 32.22 5.30 2.91
C CYS A 138 32.09 5.73 1.44
N PHE A 139 30.97 5.43 0.78
CA PHE A 139 30.72 5.84 -0.60
C PHE A 139 30.31 7.31 -0.74
N LEU A 140 29.97 7.99 0.36
CA LEU A 140 29.58 9.39 0.34
C LEU A 140 30.74 10.33 -0.03
N GLY A 141 32.00 9.87 0.04
CA GLY A 141 33.14 10.62 -0.50
C GLY A 141 33.01 10.94 -2.00
N LEU A 142 32.21 10.17 -2.74
CA LEU A 142 31.91 10.46 -4.15
C LEU A 142 31.13 11.76 -4.35
N VAL A 143 30.39 12.22 -3.33
CA VAL A 143 29.67 13.51 -3.35
C VAL A 143 30.67 14.66 -3.50
N HIS A 144 31.76 14.62 -2.73
CA HIS A 144 32.83 15.60 -2.85
C HIS A 144 33.56 15.47 -4.19
N LYS A 145 33.88 14.24 -4.62
CA LYS A 145 34.60 13.97 -5.86
C LYS A 145 33.89 14.50 -7.10
N PHE A 146 32.58 14.25 -7.20
CA PHE A 146 31.78 14.67 -8.36
C PHE A 146 31.07 16.02 -8.18
N LYS A 147 31.19 16.63 -7.00
CA LYS A 147 30.64 17.97 -6.68
C LYS A 147 29.14 18.10 -6.98
N ALA A 148 28.38 17.04 -6.68
CA ALA A 148 26.94 16.98 -6.93
C ALA A 148 26.15 16.99 -5.60
N PRO A 149 24.92 17.55 -5.56
CA PRO A 149 24.06 17.50 -4.38
C PRO A 149 23.66 16.06 -4.03
N LEU A 150 23.42 15.82 -2.73
CA LEU A 150 23.10 14.51 -2.17
C LEU A 150 21.63 14.43 -1.74
N ILE A 151 20.97 13.36 -2.19
CA ILE A 151 19.70 12.87 -1.66
C ILE A 151 19.98 11.52 -0.98
N GLY A 152 19.58 11.39 0.28
CA GLY A 152 19.62 10.13 0.99
C GLY A 152 18.38 9.28 0.68
N ILE A 153 18.56 7.96 0.63
CA ILE A 153 17.45 7.00 0.63
C ILE A 153 17.73 5.86 1.62
N SER A 154 16.72 5.30 2.27
CA SER A 154 16.88 4.14 3.15
C SER A 154 15.91 3.03 2.73
N SER A 155 16.43 1.82 2.67
CA SER A 155 15.67 0.59 2.39
C SER A 155 14.87 0.11 3.60
N SER A 156 15.20 0.62 4.79
CA SER A 156 14.59 0.28 6.09
C SER A 156 14.13 1.54 6.83
N THR A 157 13.62 1.37 8.06
CA THR A 157 13.30 2.46 8.98
C THR A 157 14.53 3.28 9.38
N ILE A 158 14.31 4.47 9.93
CA ILE A 158 15.41 5.38 10.35
C ILE A 158 16.22 4.69 11.45
N MET A 159 17.49 4.41 11.16
CA MET A 159 18.44 3.89 12.14
C MET A 159 18.72 4.91 13.26
N PRO A 160 19.07 4.48 14.48
CA PRO A 160 19.29 5.38 15.61
C PRO A 160 20.26 6.54 15.32
N TRP A 161 21.36 6.25 14.61
CA TRP A 161 22.42 7.19 14.22
C TRP A 161 22.07 8.09 13.01
N THR A 162 20.87 7.95 12.44
CA THR A 162 20.47 8.73 11.26
C THR A 162 19.68 9.98 11.63
N SER A 163 18.97 9.99 12.75
CA SER A 163 18.05 11.09 13.09
C SER A 163 18.76 12.44 13.28
N GLU A 164 19.91 12.45 13.97
CA GLU A 164 20.70 13.67 14.22
C GLU A 164 21.20 14.33 12.92
N ARG A 165 21.48 13.52 11.89
CA ARG A 165 22.01 13.99 10.59
C ARG A 165 21.09 15.00 9.89
N PHE A 166 19.80 14.91 10.16
CA PHE A 166 18.74 15.72 9.57
C PHE A 166 18.09 16.67 10.58
N GLY A 167 18.64 16.77 11.80
CA GLY A 167 18.00 17.51 12.89
C GLY A 167 16.65 16.93 13.31
N ASN A 168 16.43 15.62 13.09
CA ASN A 168 15.17 14.97 13.41
C ASN A 168 15.11 14.63 14.91
N PRO A 169 14.08 15.10 15.64
CA PRO A 169 13.98 14.81 17.06
C PRO A 169 13.79 13.32 17.31
N THR A 170 14.50 12.77 18.29
CA THR A 170 14.37 11.38 18.73
C THR A 170 14.24 11.34 20.24
N HIS A 171 13.27 10.57 20.75
CA HIS A 171 13.02 10.49 22.18
C HIS A 171 12.89 9.02 22.62
N PRO A 172 13.86 8.47 23.36
CA PRO A 172 13.92 7.04 23.67
C PRO A 172 12.82 6.57 24.63
N ALA A 173 12.06 7.49 25.24
CA ALA A 173 10.92 7.10 26.08
C ALA A 173 9.71 6.55 25.28
N TYR A 174 9.62 6.79 23.97
CA TYR A 174 8.52 6.28 23.13
C TYR A 174 8.94 5.86 21.72
N ILE A 175 10.15 6.21 21.27
CA ILE A 175 10.72 5.71 20.01
C ILE A 175 11.64 4.53 20.34
N PRO A 176 11.22 3.28 20.06
CA PRO A 176 12.06 2.12 20.29
C PRO A 176 13.21 2.07 19.29
N VAL A 177 14.37 1.59 19.73
CA VAL A 177 15.48 1.21 18.86
C VAL A 177 15.02 0.03 18.01
N ASN A 178 15.08 0.15 16.68
CA ASN A 178 14.46 -0.79 15.72
C ASN A 178 14.89 -2.27 15.84
N ILE A 179 15.98 -2.55 16.56
CA ILE A 179 16.52 -3.89 16.78
C ILE A 179 16.02 -4.50 18.10
N MET A 180 15.44 -3.68 18.98
CA MET A 180 14.83 -4.11 20.24
C MET A 180 13.37 -4.48 20.00
N ASP A 181 12.85 -5.52 20.66
CA ASP A 181 11.45 -5.98 20.53
C ASP A 181 10.45 -5.08 21.29
N TYR A 182 10.67 -3.77 21.27
CA TYR A 182 9.83 -2.82 21.99
C TYR A 182 8.76 -2.23 21.09
N SER A 183 7.64 -1.91 21.73
CA SER A 183 6.59 -1.06 21.14
C SER A 183 6.78 0.40 21.55
N ASP A 184 5.88 1.27 21.07
CA ASP A 184 5.71 2.63 21.60
C ASP A 184 5.26 2.65 23.07
N ARG A 185 4.79 1.51 23.60
CA ARG A 185 4.43 1.30 25.00
C ARG A 185 5.50 0.51 25.74
N MET A 186 6.47 1.25 26.29
CA MET A 186 7.53 0.70 27.14
C MET A 186 7.28 0.96 28.63
N THR A 187 7.60 -0.02 29.48
CA THR A 187 7.76 0.15 30.93
C THR A 187 8.94 1.07 31.26
N PHE A 188 9.06 1.51 32.51
CA PHE A 188 10.21 2.33 32.94
C PHE A 188 11.56 1.67 32.63
N PHE A 189 11.71 0.37 32.93
CA PHE A 189 12.95 -0.35 32.68
C PHE A 189 13.23 -0.56 31.19
N GLU A 190 12.20 -0.79 30.38
CA GLU A 190 12.35 -0.88 28.92
C GLU A 190 12.75 0.46 28.32
N ARG A 191 12.21 1.59 28.81
CA ARG A 191 12.64 2.93 28.36
C ARG A 191 14.09 3.20 28.75
N MET A 192 14.51 2.78 29.93
CA MET A 192 15.89 2.93 30.39
C MET A 192 16.85 2.08 29.56
N GLU A 193 16.51 0.83 29.28
CA GLU A 193 17.27 -0.03 28.37
C GLU A 193 17.31 0.54 26.95
N ASN A 194 16.17 0.98 26.42
CA ASN A 194 16.08 1.60 25.10
C ASN A 194 16.96 2.86 24.97
N LEU A 195 17.01 3.69 26.02
CA LEU A 195 17.91 4.84 26.11
C LEU A 195 19.38 4.41 26.07
N ILE A 196 19.76 3.42 26.90
CA ILE A 196 21.14 2.93 26.98
C ILE A 196 21.59 2.35 25.63
N VAL A 197 20.76 1.47 25.03
CA VAL A 197 21.07 0.83 23.74
C VAL A 197 21.11 1.88 22.63
N GLY A 198 20.16 2.80 22.58
CA GLY A 198 20.13 3.86 21.57
C GLY A 198 21.36 4.77 21.63
N PHE A 199 21.75 5.19 22.84
CA PHE A 199 22.96 5.99 23.06
C PHE A 199 24.23 5.21 22.70
N LEU A 200 24.33 3.94 23.11
CA LEU A 200 25.45 3.07 22.77
C LEU A 200 25.59 2.92 21.25
N TYR A 201 24.48 2.75 20.54
CA TYR A 201 24.48 2.60 19.09
C TYR A 201 24.94 3.88 18.38
N ASP A 202 24.43 5.03 18.82
CA ASP A 202 24.86 6.31 18.28
C ASP A 202 26.36 6.54 18.51
N LEU A 203 26.84 6.29 19.74
CA LEU A 203 28.25 6.41 20.10
C LEU A 203 29.14 5.47 19.27
N LEU A 204 28.74 4.21 19.11
CA LEU A 204 29.49 3.22 18.34
C LEU A 204 29.55 3.59 16.85
N PHE A 205 28.42 4.02 16.29
CA PHE A 205 28.36 4.44 14.90
C PHE A 205 29.22 5.70 14.67
N ASN A 206 28.93 6.78 15.41
CA ASN A 206 29.55 8.09 15.22
C ASN A 206 31.03 8.13 15.65
N GLY A 207 31.38 7.37 16.69
CA GLY A 207 32.72 7.34 17.27
C GLY A 207 33.67 6.35 16.60
N PHE A 208 33.17 5.20 16.13
CA PHE A 208 34.01 4.12 15.61
C PHE A 208 33.71 3.77 14.15
N MET A 209 32.47 3.42 13.79
CA MET A 209 32.13 2.96 12.44
C MET A 209 32.41 4.02 11.38
N ARG A 210 31.99 5.27 11.64
CA ARG A 210 32.21 6.39 10.72
C ARG A 210 33.69 6.68 10.49
N LYS A 211 34.53 6.63 11.54
CA LYS A 211 35.98 6.82 11.40
C LYS A 211 36.61 5.76 10.50
N LYS A 212 36.20 4.49 10.66
CA LYS A 212 36.66 3.40 9.77
C LYS A 212 36.22 3.63 8.33
N ASN A 213 34.96 4.03 8.11
CA ASN A 213 34.46 4.36 6.78
C ASN A 213 35.23 5.52 6.13
N GLU A 214 35.58 6.53 6.91
CA GLU A 214 36.36 7.69 6.45
C GLU A 214 37.80 7.32 6.10
N MET A 215 38.47 6.50 6.92
CA MET A 215 39.82 6.00 6.59
C MET A 215 39.84 5.24 5.26
N ILE A 216 38.86 4.34 5.05
CA ILE A 216 38.74 3.62 3.78
C ILE A 216 38.46 4.59 2.64
N ALA A 217 37.54 5.55 2.80
CA ALA A 217 37.25 6.52 1.74
C ALA A 217 38.50 7.33 1.35
N ARG A 218 39.30 7.80 2.32
CA ARG A 218 40.56 8.53 2.09
C ARG A 218 41.60 7.70 1.36
N GLU A 219 41.75 6.41 1.72
CA GLU A 219 42.67 5.47 1.05
C GLU A 219 42.45 5.42 -0.46
N TYR A 220 41.19 5.44 -0.94
CA TYR A 220 40.86 5.27 -2.36
C TYR A 220 40.53 6.57 -3.10
N LEU A 221 40.05 7.61 -2.41
CA LEU A 221 39.60 8.86 -3.04
C LEU A 221 40.57 10.03 -2.81
N GLY A 222 41.55 9.88 -1.91
CA GLY A 222 42.57 10.87 -1.60
C GLY A 222 42.35 11.58 -0.27
N GLU A 223 43.41 12.20 0.25
CA GLU A 223 43.44 12.87 1.55
C GLU A 223 42.68 14.22 1.58
N ASP A 224 42.39 14.81 0.41
CA ASP A 224 41.67 16.08 0.29
C ASP A 224 40.15 15.96 0.57
N LEU A 225 39.69 14.77 0.96
CA LEU A 225 38.29 14.55 1.33
C LEU A 225 37.92 15.36 2.59
N PRO A 226 36.77 16.08 2.59
CA PRO A 226 36.21 16.60 3.81
C PRO A 226 35.77 15.45 4.72
N PRO A 227 35.65 15.68 6.04
CA PRO A 227 35.04 14.70 6.94
C PRO A 227 33.69 14.23 6.38
N LEU A 228 33.45 12.92 6.35
CA LEU A 228 32.20 12.37 5.80
C LEU A 228 30.97 12.88 6.55
N LYS A 229 31.16 13.29 7.82
CA LYS A 229 30.18 14.01 8.62
C LYS A 229 29.63 15.22 7.85
N ASP A 230 30.50 16.09 7.36
CA ASP A 230 30.09 17.36 6.74
C ASP A 230 29.36 17.14 5.41
N VAL A 231 29.73 16.09 4.68
CA VAL A 231 29.02 15.66 3.46
C VAL A 231 27.58 15.26 3.79
N ILE A 232 27.37 14.51 4.87
CA ILE A 232 26.05 14.03 5.29
C ILE A 232 25.16 15.19 5.74
N TYR A 233 25.66 16.16 6.51
CA TYR A 233 24.85 17.29 6.97
C TYR A 233 24.40 18.21 5.82
N ASN A 234 25.03 18.11 4.65
CA ASN A 234 24.61 18.82 3.43
C ASN A 234 23.61 18.03 2.56
N THR A 235 23.01 16.96 3.10
CA THR A 235 21.97 16.19 2.40
C THR A 235 20.69 16.99 2.30
N SER A 236 20.13 17.15 1.09
CA SER A 236 18.97 18.02 0.86
C SER A 236 17.62 17.36 1.20
N LEU A 237 17.55 16.03 1.09
CA LEU A 237 16.32 15.24 1.25
C LEU A 237 16.68 13.81 1.68
N PHE A 238 15.85 13.21 2.53
CA PHE A 238 15.97 11.81 2.95
C PHE A 238 14.68 11.04 2.70
N LEU A 239 14.73 10.10 1.77
CA LEU A 239 13.63 9.21 1.45
C LEU A 239 13.73 7.93 2.29
N ILE A 240 12.66 7.51 2.94
CA ILE A 240 12.67 6.30 3.78
C ILE A 240 11.61 5.33 3.30
N ASN A 241 11.98 4.09 3.02
CA ASN A 241 11.04 3.02 2.70
C ASN A 241 10.27 2.53 3.95
N THR A 242 9.57 3.44 4.60
CA THR A 242 8.62 3.21 5.70
C THR A 242 7.31 3.90 5.40
N HIS A 243 6.30 3.57 6.19
CA HIS A 243 5.04 4.28 6.22
C HIS A 243 4.64 4.46 7.69
N PHE A 244 4.17 5.66 8.06
CA PHE A 244 3.73 5.98 9.43
C PHE A 244 2.68 5.01 9.98
N SER A 245 1.93 4.34 9.11
CA SER A 245 0.92 3.35 9.53
C SER A 245 1.50 1.99 9.92
N LEU A 246 2.75 1.71 9.53
CA LEU A 246 3.47 0.46 9.82
C LEU A 246 4.54 0.63 10.91
N ASN A 247 4.81 1.87 11.33
CA ASN A 247 5.85 2.20 12.30
C ASN A 247 5.25 2.92 13.50
N PHE A 248 5.99 2.93 14.61
CA PHE A 248 5.59 3.66 15.81
C PHE A 248 5.56 5.18 15.58
N PRO A 249 4.70 5.92 16.31
CA PRO A 249 4.64 7.37 16.21
C PRO A 249 6.01 8.01 16.39
N ARG A 250 6.46 8.75 15.38
CA ARG A 250 7.73 9.48 15.40
C ARG A 250 7.59 10.83 14.73
N PRO A 251 8.28 11.87 15.23
CA PRO A 251 8.36 13.13 14.53
C PRO A 251 9.29 12.97 13.32
N LEU A 252 8.89 13.61 12.22
CA LEU A 252 9.66 13.72 10.98
C LEU A 252 9.76 15.20 10.61
N VAL A 253 10.98 15.68 10.40
CA VAL A 253 11.22 17.01 9.81
C VAL A 253 10.86 17.00 8.32
N PRO A 254 10.54 18.15 7.68
CA PRO A 254 10.14 18.21 6.27
C PRO A 254 11.16 17.63 5.28
N ALA A 255 12.45 17.60 5.66
CA ALA A 255 13.51 17.00 4.86
C ALA A 255 13.47 15.46 4.84
N ILE A 256 12.61 14.84 5.65
CA ILE A 256 12.44 13.39 5.73
C ILE A 256 11.07 13.01 5.17
N VAL A 257 11.08 12.23 4.09
CA VAL A 257 9.86 11.82 3.38
C VAL A 257 9.75 10.30 3.36
N GLU A 258 8.62 9.80 3.83
CA GLU A 258 8.27 8.39 3.77
C GLU A 258 7.79 7.99 2.36
N VAL A 259 8.40 6.94 1.81
CA VAL A 259 8.15 6.37 0.48
C VAL A 259 7.96 4.85 0.58
N GLY A 260 7.27 4.38 1.62
CA GLY A 260 7.00 2.97 1.88
C GLY A 260 6.32 2.29 0.68
N GLY A 261 6.84 1.13 0.29
CA GLY A 261 6.28 0.36 -0.83
C GLY A 261 6.73 0.83 -2.20
N ILE A 262 7.73 1.72 -2.31
CA ILE A 262 8.29 2.18 -3.59
C ILE A 262 8.77 1.04 -4.51
N HIS A 263 9.01 -0.15 -3.96
CA HIS A 263 9.46 -1.34 -4.66
C HIS A 263 8.34 -2.23 -5.20
N LEU A 264 7.08 -1.94 -4.87
CA LEU A 264 5.94 -2.72 -5.34
C LEU A 264 5.76 -2.53 -6.86
N HIS A 265 5.48 -3.64 -7.56
CA HIS A 265 5.30 -3.68 -9.00
C HIS A 265 3.85 -4.02 -9.37
N GLN A 266 3.42 -3.57 -10.56
CA GLN A 266 2.11 -3.93 -11.08
C GLN A 266 2.03 -5.43 -11.37
N PRO A 267 0.97 -6.11 -10.90
CA PRO A 267 0.68 -7.47 -11.33
C PRO A 267 0.24 -7.47 -12.80
N GLN A 268 0.60 -8.54 -13.53
CA GLN A 268 0.18 -8.74 -14.91
C GLN A 268 -1.35 -8.94 -14.99
N LYS A 269 -2.04 -8.22 -15.88
CA LYS A 269 -3.49 -8.35 -16.08
C LYS A 269 -3.83 -9.75 -16.63
N LEU A 270 -4.73 -10.46 -15.96
CA LEU A 270 -5.24 -11.75 -16.42
C LEU A 270 -6.37 -11.55 -17.45
N PRO A 271 -6.53 -12.47 -18.43
CA PRO A 271 -7.68 -12.47 -19.33
C PRO A 271 -8.99 -12.62 -18.53
N ARG A 272 -10.01 -11.83 -18.87
CA ARG A 272 -11.29 -11.77 -18.13
C ARG A 272 -12.44 -12.29 -19.01
N ILE A 273 -13.25 -13.18 -18.45
CA ILE A 273 -14.59 -13.48 -18.97
C ILE A 273 -15.57 -12.62 -18.16
N MET A 274 -16.23 -11.66 -18.79
CA MET A 274 -17.29 -10.90 -18.14
C MET A 274 -18.60 -11.67 -18.32
N LEU A 275 -19.14 -12.19 -17.21
CA LEU A 275 -20.58 -12.44 -17.11
C LEU A 275 -21.22 -11.05 -17.25
N GLU A 276 -22.26 -10.91 -18.09
CA GLU A 276 -22.89 -9.63 -18.49
C GLU A 276 -22.84 -8.51 -17.45
N ASP A 277 -22.70 -7.26 -17.88
CA ASP A 277 -22.65 -6.10 -16.98
C ASP A 277 -23.86 -6.09 -16.02
N PRO A 278 -23.67 -6.42 -14.72
CA PRO A 278 -24.78 -6.45 -13.76
C PRO A 278 -25.32 -5.06 -13.49
N SER A 279 -24.65 -4.01 -13.99
CA SER A 279 -25.04 -2.62 -13.81
C SER A 279 -26.42 -2.30 -14.36
N SER A 280 -26.99 -3.11 -15.25
CA SER A 280 -28.34 -2.86 -15.77
C SER A 280 -29.44 -3.21 -14.75
N HIS A 281 -29.20 -4.15 -13.82
CA HIS A 281 -30.22 -4.67 -12.90
C HIS A 281 -30.04 -4.28 -11.43
N LEU A 282 -28.80 -4.00 -10.99
CA LEU A 282 -28.50 -3.69 -9.58
C LEU A 282 -27.97 -2.27 -9.32
N VAL A 283 -27.67 -1.47 -10.35
CA VAL A 283 -27.28 -0.06 -10.15
C VAL A 283 -28.50 0.78 -9.84
N GLY A 284 -28.41 1.53 -8.73
CA GLY A 284 -29.47 2.42 -8.32
C GLY A 284 -30.74 1.74 -7.80
N VAL A 285 -30.62 0.58 -7.16
CA VAL A 285 -31.77 -0.13 -6.57
C VAL A 285 -32.24 0.47 -5.24
N ILE A 286 -31.38 1.21 -4.53
CA ILE A 286 -31.74 1.80 -3.24
C ILE A 286 -32.38 3.18 -3.45
N ASN A 287 -33.66 3.29 -3.07
CA ASN A 287 -34.33 4.58 -2.96
C ASN A 287 -34.00 5.22 -1.60
N MET A 288 -33.49 6.45 -1.62
CA MET A 288 -33.20 7.22 -0.41
C MET A 288 -34.46 7.60 0.37
N ASP A 289 -35.62 7.69 -0.28
CA ASP A 289 -36.89 7.99 0.40
C ASP A 289 -37.30 6.88 1.37
N SER A 290 -36.87 5.64 1.11
CA SER A 290 -37.19 4.48 1.95
C SER A 290 -36.11 4.15 2.99
N TRP A 291 -35.05 4.96 3.09
CA TRP A 291 -33.93 4.77 4.03
C TRP A 291 -33.81 6.00 4.94
N GLN A 292 -34.34 5.91 6.17
CA GLN A 292 -34.33 7.03 7.10
C GLN A 292 -33.09 7.06 8.00
N GLY A 293 -32.26 6.01 7.97
CA GLY A 293 -31.03 5.90 8.74
C GLY A 293 -31.29 5.61 10.22
N GLN A 294 -32.46 5.07 10.55
CA GLN A 294 -32.81 4.77 11.94
C GLN A 294 -31.96 3.61 12.46
N ARG A 295 -31.61 3.63 13.75
CA ARG A 295 -30.81 2.57 14.37
C ARG A 295 -31.44 1.19 14.24
N THR A 296 -32.77 1.11 14.29
CA THR A 296 -33.55 -0.12 14.12
C THR A 296 -33.48 -0.69 12.70
N GLU A 297 -33.37 0.15 11.67
CA GLU A 297 -33.19 -0.31 10.28
C GLU A 297 -31.87 -1.08 10.13
N LYS A 298 -30.83 -0.71 10.87
CA LYS A 298 -29.52 -1.39 10.87
C LYS A 298 -29.60 -2.82 11.41
N TRP A 299 -30.49 -3.08 12.36
CA TRP A 299 -30.70 -4.44 12.87
C TRP A 299 -31.21 -5.37 11.75
N PHE A 300 -32.02 -4.84 10.83
CA PHE A 300 -32.65 -5.61 9.76
C PHE A 300 -31.94 -5.51 8.40
N ILE A 301 -30.79 -4.82 8.30
CA ILE A 301 -30.01 -4.73 7.03
C ILE A 301 -29.73 -6.09 6.41
N ILE A 302 -29.60 -7.14 7.23
CA ILE A 302 -29.29 -8.49 6.75
C ILE A 302 -30.40 -9.06 5.85
N GLN A 303 -31.65 -8.61 6.01
CA GLN A 303 -32.75 -8.98 5.11
C GLN A 303 -32.58 -8.35 3.73
N LEU A 304 -32.08 -7.11 3.67
CA LEU A 304 -31.72 -6.48 2.40
C LEU A 304 -30.54 -7.22 1.73
N LEU A 305 -29.55 -7.65 2.52
CA LEU A 305 -28.43 -8.44 2.02
C LEU A 305 -28.87 -9.81 1.49
N ASP A 306 -29.85 -10.47 2.12
CA ASP A 306 -30.47 -11.71 1.61
C ASP A 306 -31.20 -11.48 0.28
N TYR A 307 -31.96 -10.38 0.18
CA TYR A 307 -32.59 -10.01 -1.08
C TYR A 307 -31.57 -9.82 -2.21
N PHE A 308 -30.46 -9.12 -1.94
CA PHE A 308 -29.39 -8.94 -2.91
C PHE A 308 -28.66 -10.25 -3.23
N ALA A 309 -28.42 -11.10 -2.23
CA ALA A 309 -27.82 -12.42 -2.40
C ALA A 309 -28.65 -13.28 -3.36
N GLN A 310 -29.94 -13.44 -3.09
CA GLN A 310 -30.84 -14.26 -3.92
C GLN A 310 -31.00 -13.70 -5.33
N THR A 311 -31.12 -12.37 -5.47
CA THR A 311 -31.27 -11.73 -6.78
C THR A 311 -30.01 -11.90 -7.62
N SER A 312 -28.83 -11.63 -7.03
CA SER A 312 -27.54 -11.78 -7.70
C SER A 312 -27.29 -13.25 -8.05
N CYS A 313 -27.63 -14.17 -7.14
CA CYS A 313 -27.47 -15.59 -7.36
C CYS A 313 -28.26 -16.08 -8.58
N LYS A 314 -29.56 -15.74 -8.65
CA LYS A 314 -30.42 -16.11 -9.79
C LYS A 314 -29.92 -15.50 -11.09
N ALA A 315 -29.61 -14.20 -11.09
CA ALA A 315 -29.10 -13.50 -12.26
C ALA A 315 -27.81 -14.14 -12.80
N ASN A 316 -26.87 -14.52 -11.92
CA ASN A 316 -25.64 -15.19 -12.33
C ASN A 316 -25.92 -16.53 -13.01
N PHE A 317 -26.76 -17.40 -12.42
CA PHE A 317 -27.08 -18.70 -13.02
C PHE A 317 -28.01 -18.63 -14.24
N GLU A 318 -28.73 -17.53 -14.41
CA GLU A 318 -29.50 -17.24 -15.62
C GLU A 318 -28.63 -16.73 -16.77
N SER A 319 -27.44 -16.18 -16.48
CA SER A 319 -26.52 -15.67 -17.48
C SER A 319 -26.07 -16.77 -18.46
N PRO A 320 -26.23 -16.57 -19.79
CA PRO A 320 -25.75 -17.51 -20.80
C PRO A 320 -24.24 -17.76 -20.68
N ALA A 321 -23.46 -16.72 -20.36
CA ALA A 321 -22.01 -16.81 -20.22
C ALA A 321 -21.60 -17.81 -19.13
N LEU A 322 -22.26 -17.78 -17.96
CA LEU A 322 -21.97 -18.74 -16.89
C LEU A 322 -22.44 -20.14 -17.28
N ARG A 323 -23.61 -20.27 -17.89
CA ARG A 323 -24.14 -21.58 -18.32
C ARG A 323 -23.24 -22.24 -19.35
N ASP A 324 -22.72 -21.49 -20.30
CA ASP A 324 -21.81 -22.01 -21.32
C ASP A 324 -20.44 -22.33 -20.72
N PHE A 325 -19.94 -21.50 -19.81
CA PHE A 325 -18.73 -21.80 -19.04
C PHE A 325 -18.87 -23.11 -18.23
N LEU A 326 -20.01 -23.35 -17.58
CA LEU A 326 -20.26 -24.57 -16.80
C LEU A 326 -20.35 -25.85 -17.65
N LYS A 327 -20.54 -25.73 -18.96
CA LYS A 327 -20.50 -26.88 -19.89
C LYS A 327 -19.08 -27.27 -20.30
N THR A 328 -18.09 -26.41 -20.04
CA THR A 328 -16.70 -26.69 -20.39
C THR A 328 -16.08 -27.74 -19.46
N ASP A 329 -15.06 -28.43 -19.97
CA ASP A 329 -14.24 -29.38 -19.21
C ASP A 329 -12.91 -28.75 -18.77
N HIS A 330 -12.93 -27.45 -18.45
CA HIS A 330 -11.75 -26.77 -17.91
C HIS A 330 -11.32 -27.37 -16.57
N THR A 331 -10.03 -27.34 -16.32
CA THR A 331 -9.45 -27.67 -15.01
C THR A 331 -8.83 -26.41 -14.42
N PHE A 332 -8.93 -26.25 -13.11
CA PHE A 332 -8.40 -25.11 -12.39
C PHE A 332 -7.50 -25.59 -11.26
N ASP A 333 -6.36 -24.92 -11.07
CA ASP A 333 -5.48 -25.17 -9.93
C ASP A 333 -6.04 -24.57 -8.63
N VAL A 334 -6.85 -23.51 -8.76
CA VAL A 334 -7.48 -22.80 -7.65
C VAL A 334 -8.73 -22.06 -8.12
N ILE A 335 -9.74 -21.99 -7.25
CA ILE A 335 -10.91 -21.13 -7.40
C ILE A 335 -10.84 -20.06 -6.32
N ILE A 336 -10.95 -18.80 -6.73
CA ILE A 336 -11.06 -17.66 -5.82
C ILE A 336 -12.50 -17.16 -5.91
N ALA A 337 -13.21 -17.14 -4.79
CA ALA A 337 -14.61 -16.73 -4.72
C ALA A 337 -14.83 -15.66 -3.65
N GLU A 338 -15.75 -14.73 -3.93
CA GLU A 338 -16.08 -13.69 -2.96
C GLU A 338 -16.90 -14.24 -1.79
N PHE A 339 -16.45 -13.97 -0.57
CA PHE A 339 -17.15 -14.25 0.68
C PHE A 339 -17.71 -12.96 1.26
N PHE A 340 -19.01 -12.75 1.02
CA PHE A 340 -19.74 -11.59 1.50
C PHE A 340 -21.12 -12.02 2.04
N ASN A 341 -22.16 -11.98 1.20
CA ASN A 341 -23.55 -12.24 1.57
C ASN A 341 -24.19 -13.44 0.85
N SER A 342 -23.48 -14.13 -0.06
CA SER A 342 -23.99 -15.33 -0.72
C SER A 342 -22.89 -16.38 -0.90
N ASP A 343 -23.24 -17.64 -0.68
CA ASP A 343 -22.41 -18.81 -0.92
C ASP A 343 -22.83 -19.58 -2.18
N CYS A 344 -23.82 -19.10 -2.93
CA CYS A 344 -24.50 -19.92 -3.92
C CYS A 344 -23.60 -20.35 -5.10
N LEU A 345 -22.61 -19.53 -5.45
CA LEU A 345 -21.64 -19.83 -6.51
C LEU A 345 -20.59 -20.88 -6.08
N LEU A 346 -20.56 -21.29 -4.81
CA LEU A 346 -19.66 -22.35 -4.35
C LEU A 346 -19.96 -23.72 -4.99
N GLY A 347 -21.14 -23.91 -5.61
CA GLY A 347 -21.40 -25.10 -6.43
C GLY A 347 -20.42 -25.27 -7.60
N ILE A 348 -19.82 -24.18 -8.09
CA ILE A 348 -18.78 -24.20 -9.12
C ILE A 348 -17.54 -24.99 -8.65
N VAL A 349 -17.22 -24.90 -7.35
CA VAL A 349 -16.11 -25.65 -6.74
C VAL A 349 -16.36 -27.15 -6.82
N HIS A 350 -17.60 -27.59 -6.63
CA HIS A 350 -17.97 -28.99 -6.78
C HIS A 350 -17.84 -29.47 -8.24
N LYS A 351 -18.24 -28.63 -9.21
CA LYS A 351 -18.14 -28.95 -10.64
C LYS A 351 -16.70 -29.15 -11.10
N PHE A 352 -15.79 -28.24 -10.71
CA PHE A 352 -14.40 -28.26 -11.18
C PHE A 352 -13.40 -28.91 -10.23
N LYS A 353 -13.80 -29.24 -9.01
CA LYS A 353 -13.01 -29.99 -8.01
C LYS A 353 -11.63 -29.38 -7.72
N ALA A 354 -11.56 -28.05 -7.69
CA ALA A 354 -10.33 -27.31 -7.39
C ALA A 354 -10.33 -26.78 -5.94
N PRO A 355 -9.15 -26.55 -5.33
CA PRO A 355 -9.02 -25.85 -4.04
C PRO A 355 -9.69 -24.48 -4.06
N LEU A 356 -10.28 -24.08 -2.92
CA LEU A 356 -11.01 -22.83 -2.76
C LEU A 356 -10.25 -21.83 -1.86
N ILE A 357 -10.16 -20.60 -2.35
CA ILE A 357 -9.71 -19.42 -1.59
C ILE A 357 -10.85 -18.42 -1.55
N GLY A 358 -11.15 -17.90 -0.35
CA GLY A 358 -12.09 -16.82 -0.17
C GLY A 358 -11.43 -15.46 -0.38
N ILE A 359 -12.15 -14.51 -0.97
CA ILE A 359 -11.80 -13.09 -0.96
C ILE A 359 -12.96 -12.26 -0.42
N SER A 360 -12.72 -11.26 0.42
CA SER A 360 -13.75 -10.33 0.89
C SER A 360 -13.42 -8.92 0.43
N SER A 361 -14.38 -8.26 -0.21
CA SER A 361 -14.25 -6.88 -0.69
C SER A 361 -14.29 -5.84 0.43
N CYS A 362 -14.77 -6.23 1.63
CA CYS A 362 -14.90 -5.37 2.80
C CYS A 362 -14.30 -6.03 4.06
N THR A 363 -14.57 -5.45 5.23
CA THR A 363 -14.25 -6.06 6.53
C THR A 363 -14.89 -7.43 6.66
N ILE A 364 -14.24 -8.34 7.40
CA ILE A 364 -14.79 -9.67 7.72
C ILE A 364 -16.15 -9.50 8.40
N MET A 365 -17.21 -9.90 7.70
CA MET A 365 -18.58 -9.90 8.24
C MET A 365 -18.67 -10.80 9.47
N HIS A 366 -19.58 -10.49 10.39
CA HIS A 366 -19.72 -11.26 11.64
C HIS A 366 -19.89 -12.76 11.40
N TRP A 367 -20.69 -13.11 10.39
CA TRP A 367 -20.93 -14.48 9.95
C TRP A 367 -19.80 -15.17 9.20
N THR A 368 -18.72 -14.44 8.94
CA THR A 368 -17.53 -14.97 8.24
C THR A 368 -16.41 -15.40 9.20
N ASN A 369 -16.52 -15.15 10.51
CA ASN A 369 -15.43 -15.52 11.43
C ASN A 369 -15.37 -17.02 11.72
N GLU A 370 -16.51 -17.64 12.05
CA GLU A 370 -16.61 -19.06 12.41
C GLU A 370 -16.07 -19.98 11.30
N ARG A 371 -16.27 -19.55 10.06
CA ARG A 371 -15.80 -20.15 8.82
C ARG A 371 -14.32 -20.55 8.81
N PHE A 372 -13.47 -19.74 9.43
CA PHE A 372 -12.02 -19.93 9.47
C PHE A 372 -11.51 -20.20 10.89
N GLY A 373 -12.40 -20.43 11.85
CA GLY A 373 -12.04 -20.48 13.27
C GLY A 373 -11.48 -19.15 13.79
N ASN A 374 -11.81 -18.04 13.14
CA ASN A 374 -11.31 -16.73 13.54
C ASN A 374 -12.00 -16.27 14.83
N PRO A 375 -11.26 -15.91 15.90
CA PRO A 375 -11.87 -15.46 17.13
C PRO A 375 -12.70 -14.19 16.91
N THR A 376 -13.93 -14.17 17.44
CA THR A 376 -14.74 -12.96 17.51
C THR A 376 -15.34 -12.80 18.89
N ASN A 377 -15.16 -11.63 19.51
CA ASN A 377 -15.67 -11.34 20.84
C ASN A 377 -16.49 -10.04 20.80
N PRO A 378 -17.82 -10.11 21.00
CA PRO A 378 -18.70 -8.94 20.90
C PRO A 378 -18.50 -7.93 22.03
N ALA A 379 -17.69 -8.23 23.05
CA ALA A 379 -17.36 -7.27 24.10
C ALA A 379 -16.42 -6.16 23.63
N TYR A 380 -15.63 -6.39 22.56
CA TYR A 380 -14.68 -5.40 22.04
C TYR A 380 -14.60 -5.35 20.50
N ILE A 381 -15.18 -6.32 19.78
CA ILE A 381 -15.27 -6.29 18.33
C ILE A 381 -16.67 -5.79 17.94
N PRO A 382 -16.81 -4.56 17.44
CA PRO A 382 -18.11 -4.02 17.09
C PRO A 382 -18.70 -4.67 15.84
N ASN A 383 -20.03 -4.66 15.79
CA ASN A 383 -20.77 -5.08 14.61
C ASN A 383 -20.51 -4.07 13.47
N ASN A 384 -20.03 -4.54 12.32
CA ASN A 384 -19.60 -3.66 11.21
C ASN A 384 -20.77 -3.02 10.45
N ILE A 385 -22.01 -3.34 10.85
CA ILE A 385 -23.24 -2.71 10.40
C ILE A 385 -23.68 -1.57 11.34
N MET A 386 -23.23 -1.59 12.59
CA MET A 386 -23.68 -0.69 13.65
C MET A 386 -22.71 0.50 13.80
N ASP A 387 -23.22 1.63 14.30
CA ASP A 387 -22.42 2.85 14.53
C ASP A 387 -21.63 2.78 15.84
N TYR A 388 -20.80 1.76 15.97
CA TYR A 388 -19.96 1.60 17.16
C TYR A 388 -18.53 2.06 16.90
N THR A 389 -17.91 2.55 17.97
CA THR A 389 -16.46 2.80 18.02
C THR A 389 -15.74 1.61 18.66
N ASP A 390 -14.44 1.72 18.89
CA ASP A 390 -13.65 0.80 19.70
C ASP A 390 -13.98 0.87 21.20
N GLN A 391 -14.75 1.86 21.63
CA GLN A 391 -15.16 2.06 23.02
C GLN A 391 -16.66 1.81 23.18
N LEU A 392 -17.02 0.54 23.38
CA LEU A 392 -18.39 0.13 23.65
C LEU A 392 -18.72 0.25 25.15
N SER A 393 -19.80 0.96 25.47
CA SER A 393 -20.45 0.92 26.78
C SER A 393 -21.05 -0.47 27.07
N PHE A 394 -21.43 -0.72 28.33
CA PHE A 394 -22.03 -2.00 28.70
C PHE A 394 -23.28 -2.34 27.85
N PHE A 395 -24.19 -1.39 27.65
CA PHE A 395 -25.40 -1.62 26.86
C PHE A 395 -25.12 -1.79 25.38
N GLU A 396 -24.13 -1.08 24.83
CA GLU A 396 -23.70 -1.27 23.44
C GLU A 396 -23.05 -2.64 23.25
N ARG A 397 -22.30 -3.16 24.23
CA ARG A 397 -21.78 -4.55 24.18
C ARG A 397 -22.90 -5.58 24.18
N VAL A 398 -23.96 -5.36 24.97
CA VAL A 398 -25.14 -6.24 25.00
C VAL A 398 -25.87 -6.18 23.67
N GLU A 399 -26.15 -4.99 23.13
CA GLU A 399 -26.77 -4.83 21.82
C GLU A 399 -25.91 -5.45 20.71
N ASN A 400 -24.59 -5.22 20.76
CA ASN A 400 -23.63 -5.80 19.81
C ASN A 400 -23.66 -7.34 19.81
N LEU A 401 -23.71 -7.96 20.99
CA LEU A 401 -23.87 -9.40 21.15
C LEU A 401 -25.20 -9.88 20.55
N LEU A 402 -26.32 -9.24 20.92
CA LEU A 402 -27.65 -9.67 20.49
C LEU A 402 -27.82 -9.54 18.97
N VAL A 403 -27.41 -8.40 18.39
CA VAL A 403 -27.47 -8.17 16.94
C VAL A 403 -26.51 -9.12 16.21
N GLY A 404 -25.30 -9.32 16.72
CA GLY A 404 -24.34 -10.26 16.16
C GLY A 404 -24.86 -11.70 16.11
N LEU A 405 -25.48 -12.18 17.21
CA LEU A 405 -26.12 -13.50 17.26
C LEU A 405 -27.31 -13.61 16.32
N ALA A 406 -28.17 -12.58 16.28
CA ALA A 406 -29.32 -12.55 15.37
C ALA A 406 -28.87 -12.60 13.90
N HIS A 407 -27.84 -11.84 13.53
CA HIS A 407 -27.26 -11.87 12.18
C HIS A 407 -26.63 -13.23 11.86
N GLN A 408 -25.91 -13.84 12.81
CA GLN A 408 -25.34 -15.19 12.64
C GLN A 408 -26.44 -16.21 12.35
N ILE A 409 -27.48 -16.25 13.18
CA ILE A 409 -28.59 -17.18 13.04
C ILE A 409 -29.32 -16.95 11.72
N PHE A 410 -29.61 -15.69 11.38
CA PHE A 410 -30.28 -15.37 10.12
C PHE A 410 -29.44 -15.80 8.91
N TYR A 411 -28.13 -15.57 8.94
CA TYR A 411 -27.24 -16.02 7.88
C TYR A 411 -27.27 -17.56 7.73
N THR A 412 -27.04 -18.29 8.83
CA THR A 412 -26.94 -19.75 8.81
C THR A 412 -28.27 -20.44 8.50
N GLU A 413 -29.38 -19.95 9.05
CA GLU A 413 -30.68 -20.64 8.97
C GLU A 413 -31.57 -20.15 7.82
N VAL A 414 -31.32 -18.95 7.30
CA VAL A 414 -32.12 -18.37 6.20
C VAL A 414 -31.28 -18.24 4.94
N MET A 415 -30.25 -17.39 4.96
CA MET A 415 -29.49 -17.04 3.75
C MET A 415 -28.78 -18.26 3.14
N ALA A 416 -28.04 -19.01 3.96
CA ALA A 416 -27.31 -20.19 3.49
C ALA A 416 -28.25 -21.28 2.93
N ARG A 417 -29.46 -21.44 3.51
CA ARG A 417 -30.47 -22.38 3.00
C ARG A 417 -31.08 -21.92 1.68
N ASN A 418 -31.32 -20.61 1.54
CA ASN A 418 -31.78 -20.02 0.28
C ASN A 418 -30.75 -20.21 -0.83
N ASP A 419 -29.47 -19.94 -0.54
CA ASP A 419 -28.36 -20.16 -1.48
C ASP A 419 -28.24 -21.62 -1.89
N GLU A 420 -28.31 -22.55 -0.92
CA GLU A 420 -28.24 -23.99 -1.20
C GLU A 420 -29.42 -24.45 -2.07
N LYS A 421 -30.63 -23.97 -1.77
CA LYS A 421 -31.82 -24.28 -2.58
C LYS A 421 -31.64 -23.82 -4.03
N ILE A 422 -31.11 -22.61 -4.26
CA ILE A 422 -30.86 -22.11 -5.62
C ILE A 422 -29.75 -22.92 -6.28
N ALA A 423 -28.62 -23.14 -5.61
CA ALA A 423 -27.50 -23.89 -6.17
C ALA A 423 -27.89 -25.33 -6.59
N ARG A 424 -28.71 -26.03 -5.79
CA ARG A 424 -29.22 -27.37 -6.11
C ARG A 424 -30.06 -27.41 -7.38
N GLN A 425 -30.77 -26.34 -7.74
CA GLN A 425 -31.52 -26.27 -8.99
C GLN A 425 -30.61 -26.37 -10.23
N TYR A 426 -29.36 -25.92 -10.10
CA TYR A 426 -28.41 -25.86 -11.22
C TYR A 426 -27.39 -27.00 -11.21
N PHE A 427 -26.93 -27.45 -10.03
CA PHE A 427 -25.94 -28.52 -9.90
C PHE A 427 -26.54 -29.90 -9.56
N GLY A 428 -27.85 -29.96 -9.28
CA GLY A 428 -28.55 -31.18 -8.90
C GLY A 428 -28.32 -31.60 -7.45
N GLU A 429 -28.97 -32.70 -7.05
CA GLU A 429 -28.93 -33.19 -5.66
C GLU A 429 -27.59 -33.78 -5.23
N SER A 430 -26.70 -34.09 -6.19
CA SER A 430 -25.34 -34.55 -5.90
C SER A 430 -24.44 -33.45 -5.30
N LEU A 431 -24.87 -32.19 -5.33
CA LEU A 431 -24.16 -31.08 -4.73
C LEU A 431 -24.06 -31.30 -3.19
N PRO A 432 -22.85 -31.39 -2.62
CA PRO A 432 -22.71 -31.44 -1.16
C PRO A 432 -23.21 -30.13 -0.55
N PRO A 433 -23.64 -30.14 0.73
CA PRO A 433 -24.04 -28.92 1.41
C PRO A 433 -22.99 -27.82 1.23
N LEU A 434 -23.42 -26.60 0.87
CA LEU A 434 -22.49 -25.51 0.57
C LEU A 434 -21.56 -25.22 1.75
N LYS A 435 -22.06 -25.41 2.97
CA LYS A 435 -21.29 -25.35 4.22
C LYS A 435 -20.05 -26.26 4.23
N ASN A 436 -20.10 -27.43 3.59
CA ASN A 436 -18.95 -28.35 3.54
C ASN A 436 -17.89 -27.89 2.53
N ILE A 437 -18.33 -27.38 1.38
CA ILE A 437 -17.43 -26.76 0.39
C ILE A 437 -16.74 -25.55 1.04
N PHE A 438 -17.55 -24.77 1.74
CA PHE A 438 -17.16 -23.57 2.46
C PHE A 438 -16.03 -23.86 3.47
N TYR A 439 -16.19 -24.81 4.41
CA TYR A 439 -15.16 -25.11 5.42
C TYR A 439 -13.89 -25.74 4.85
N ASN A 440 -13.92 -26.23 3.62
CA ASN A 440 -12.74 -26.74 2.94
C ASN A 440 -11.89 -25.61 2.30
N SER A 441 -12.26 -24.34 2.50
CA SER A 441 -11.47 -23.19 2.05
C SER A 441 -10.16 -23.10 2.81
N SER A 442 -9.05 -22.92 2.10
CA SER A 442 -7.71 -22.92 2.72
C SER A 442 -7.26 -21.55 3.22
N LEU A 443 -7.84 -20.47 2.70
CA LEU A 443 -7.38 -19.10 2.92
C LEU A 443 -8.53 -18.09 2.74
N LEU A 444 -8.54 -17.02 3.53
CA LEU A 444 -9.36 -15.83 3.33
C LEU A 444 -8.48 -14.61 3.09
N LEU A 445 -8.63 -13.98 1.94
CA LEU A 445 -8.06 -12.67 1.64
C LEU A 445 -9.08 -11.59 1.98
N VAL A 446 -8.74 -10.63 2.82
CA VAL A 446 -9.67 -9.57 3.26
C VAL A 446 -9.14 -8.22 2.79
N ASN A 447 -9.93 -7.44 2.06
CA ASN A 447 -9.56 -6.09 1.62
C ASN A 447 -9.66 -5.06 2.77
N THR A 448 -8.97 -5.35 3.87
CA THR A 448 -8.75 -4.47 5.01
C THR A 448 -7.26 -4.31 5.27
N HIS A 449 -6.92 -3.32 6.08
CA HIS A 449 -5.58 -3.16 6.62
C HIS A 449 -5.71 -2.78 8.09
N PHE A 450 -4.98 -3.47 8.97
CA PHE A 450 -5.00 -3.27 10.42
C PHE A 450 -4.76 -1.81 10.85
N SER A 451 -4.13 -0.99 10.02
CA SER A 451 -3.90 0.43 10.34
C SER A 451 -5.12 1.33 10.10
N LEU A 452 -6.09 0.89 9.30
CA LEU A 452 -7.32 1.63 9.00
C LEU A 452 -8.55 1.06 9.72
N ASN A 453 -8.40 -0.13 10.30
CA ASN A 453 -9.49 -0.86 10.94
C ASN A 453 -9.20 -1.04 12.43
N LEU A 454 -10.24 -1.35 13.19
CA LEU A 454 -10.10 -1.61 14.61
C LEU A 454 -9.25 -2.87 14.88
N PRO A 455 -8.44 -2.89 15.95
CA PRO A 455 -7.66 -4.06 16.32
C PRO A 455 -8.55 -5.28 16.48
N ARG A 456 -8.21 -6.38 15.79
CA ARG A 456 -8.93 -7.64 15.88
C ARG A 456 -7.97 -8.83 15.79
N PRO A 457 -8.27 -9.95 16.45
CA PRO A 457 -7.52 -11.18 16.26
C PRO A 457 -7.77 -11.74 14.85
N LEU A 458 -6.68 -12.18 14.22
CA LEU A 458 -6.68 -12.88 12.94
C LEU A 458 -5.93 -14.19 13.09
N VAL A 459 -6.52 -15.28 12.64
CA VAL A 459 -5.82 -16.56 12.48
C VAL A 459 -4.90 -16.51 11.25
N PRO A 460 -3.85 -17.36 11.16
CA PRO A 460 -2.93 -17.36 10.02
C PRO A 460 -3.60 -17.59 8.65
N ALA A 461 -4.77 -18.23 8.62
CA ALA A 461 -5.55 -18.46 7.40
C ALA A 461 -6.33 -17.21 6.92
N VAL A 462 -6.28 -16.10 7.65
CA VAL A 462 -6.93 -14.84 7.28
C VAL A 462 -5.86 -13.78 7.05
N ILE A 463 -5.73 -13.36 5.78
CA ILE A 463 -4.68 -12.43 5.33
C ILE A 463 -5.31 -11.14 4.87
N GLU A 464 -4.85 -10.03 5.44
CA GLU A 464 -5.23 -8.69 5.01
C GLU A 464 -4.50 -8.31 3.71
N VAL A 465 -5.27 -7.92 2.70
CA VAL A 465 -4.83 -7.46 1.37
C VAL A 465 -5.44 -6.11 1.03
N GLY A 466 -5.50 -5.20 2.00
CA GLY A 466 -6.06 -3.86 1.85
C GLY A 466 -5.43 -3.11 0.69
N GLY A 467 -6.27 -2.55 -0.18
CA GLY A 467 -5.82 -1.79 -1.35
C GLY A 467 -5.51 -2.64 -2.58
N ILE A 468 -5.82 -3.96 -2.58
CA ILE A 468 -5.65 -4.83 -3.75
C ILE A 468 -6.39 -4.34 -5.01
N HIS A 469 -7.40 -3.49 -4.84
CA HIS A 469 -8.18 -2.87 -5.90
C HIS A 469 -7.59 -1.55 -6.44
N ILE A 470 -6.54 -1.02 -5.82
CA ILE A 470 -5.89 0.23 -6.24
C ILE A 470 -5.03 -0.07 -7.47
N ASP A 471 -5.48 0.40 -8.63
CA ASP A 471 -4.73 0.34 -9.89
C ASP A 471 -3.97 1.67 -10.12
N ASN A 472 -3.22 1.78 -11.21
CA ASN A 472 -2.56 3.05 -11.56
C ASN A 472 -3.55 4.16 -11.87
N VAL A 473 -3.09 5.39 -11.64
CA VAL A 473 -3.76 6.60 -12.11
C VAL A 473 -3.76 6.64 -13.64
N ASN A 474 -4.96 6.64 -14.22
CA ASN A 474 -5.15 6.92 -15.63
C ASN A 474 -5.27 8.43 -15.88
N LYS A 475 -5.13 8.84 -17.15
CA LYS A 475 -5.42 10.22 -17.54
C LYS A 475 -6.91 10.49 -17.42
N LEU A 476 -7.26 11.59 -16.77
CA LEU A 476 -8.65 12.07 -16.74
C LEU A 476 -9.11 12.51 -18.14
N PRO A 477 -10.41 12.34 -18.43
CA PRO A 477 -11.09 13.05 -19.52
C PRO A 477 -10.77 14.55 -19.50
N GLU A 478 -10.62 15.15 -20.67
CA GLU A 478 -10.13 16.53 -20.82
C GLU A 478 -11.03 17.57 -20.15
N ASP A 479 -12.34 17.33 -20.13
CA ASP A 479 -13.34 18.15 -19.47
C ASP A 479 -13.18 18.13 -17.93
N LEU A 480 -12.99 16.93 -17.35
CA LEU A 480 -12.72 16.77 -15.92
C LEU A 480 -11.38 17.39 -15.54
N GLU A 481 -10.36 17.19 -16.37
CA GLU A 481 -9.03 17.76 -16.15
C GLU A 481 -9.08 19.30 -16.10
N LYS A 482 -9.73 19.93 -17.09
CA LYS A 482 -9.90 21.39 -17.13
C LYS A 482 -10.74 21.90 -15.97
N TRP A 483 -11.77 21.15 -15.58
CA TRP A 483 -12.60 21.51 -14.44
C TRP A 483 -11.82 21.50 -13.13
N ILE A 484 -11.02 20.46 -12.90
CA ILE A 484 -10.24 20.29 -11.68
C ILE A 484 -9.09 21.30 -11.63
N SER A 485 -8.26 21.36 -12.68
CA SER A 485 -7.09 22.25 -12.75
C SER A 485 -7.46 23.75 -12.74
N GLY A 486 -8.66 24.10 -13.19
CA GLY A 486 -9.15 25.48 -13.15
C GLY A 486 -9.71 25.92 -11.79
N SER A 487 -9.68 25.07 -10.75
CA SER A 487 -10.16 25.44 -9.41
C SER A 487 -9.03 26.04 -8.55
N PRO A 488 -9.08 27.33 -8.18
CA PRO A 488 -8.03 27.95 -7.36
C PRO A 488 -8.07 27.53 -5.88
N HIS A 489 -9.16 26.91 -5.43
CA HIS A 489 -9.40 26.58 -4.02
C HIS A 489 -9.50 25.08 -3.75
N GLY A 490 -9.13 24.24 -4.72
CA GLY A 490 -9.26 22.79 -4.66
C GLY A 490 -10.63 22.28 -5.14
N VAL A 491 -10.83 20.95 -5.08
CA VAL A 491 -12.01 20.27 -5.60
C VAL A 491 -12.62 19.34 -4.56
N ILE A 492 -13.95 19.30 -4.50
CA ILE A 492 -14.70 18.35 -3.68
C ILE A 492 -15.31 17.31 -4.63
N TYR A 493 -15.02 16.03 -4.40
CA TYR A 493 -15.69 14.93 -5.09
C TYR A 493 -16.75 14.32 -4.17
N PHE A 494 -18.01 14.31 -4.62
CA PHE A 494 -19.16 13.80 -3.88
C PHE A 494 -19.84 12.65 -4.65
N SER A 495 -19.85 11.47 -4.03
CA SER A 495 -20.43 10.24 -4.58
C SER A 495 -20.99 9.38 -3.46
N LEU A 496 -22.12 8.71 -3.72
CA LEU A 496 -22.79 7.79 -2.78
C LEU A 496 -22.65 6.32 -3.23
N GLY A 497 -21.66 6.05 -4.08
CA GLY A 497 -21.44 4.74 -4.67
C GLY A 497 -22.41 4.44 -5.81
N SER A 498 -22.46 3.17 -6.21
CA SER A 498 -23.23 2.69 -7.37
C SER A 498 -24.66 2.26 -7.02
N MET A 499 -24.94 1.94 -5.76
CA MET A 499 -26.23 1.34 -5.34
C MET A 499 -27.33 2.38 -5.08
N ILE A 500 -26.96 3.60 -4.68
CA ILE A 500 -27.88 4.69 -4.39
C ILE A 500 -28.03 5.55 -5.65
N LYS A 501 -29.28 5.83 -6.05
CA LYS A 501 -29.59 6.84 -7.07
C LYS A 501 -29.45 8.23 -6.45
N GLY A 502 -28.50 9.03 -6.92
CA GLY A 502 -28.39 10.43 -6.50
C GLY A 502 -29.69 11.21 -6.80
N HIS A 503 -30.30 10.96 -7.96
CA HIS A 503 -31.52 11.67 -8.35
C HIS A 503 -32.77 11.38 -7.50
N THR A 504 -32.77 10.33 -6.68
CA THR A 504 -33.85 10.04 -5.72
C THR A 504 -33.65 10.74 -4.38
N PHE A 505 -32.73 11.71 -4.30
CA PHE A 505 -32.65 12.59 -3.15
C PHE A 505 -33.98 13.31 -2.90
N PRO A 506 -34.50 13.30 -1.66
CA PRO A 506 -35.58 14.19 -1.28
C PRO A 506 -35.22 15.62 -1.66
N GLU A 507 -36.15 16.34 -2.28
CA GLU A 507 -35.89 17.68 -2.82
C GLU A 507 -35.33 18.63 -1.76
N GLU A 508 -35.83 18.54 -0.53
CA GLU A 508 -35.34 19.28 0.63
C GLU A 508 -33.85 19.00 0.90
N LYS A 509 -33.44 17.72 0.99
CA LYS A 509 -32.04 17.35 1.22
C LYS A 509 -31.16 17.81 0.06
N ARG A 510 -31.61 17.59 -1.19
CA ARG A 510 -30.90 18.05 -2.39
C ARG A 510 -30.65 19.56 -2.33
N ARG A 511 -31.67 20.34 -1.98
CA ARG A 511 -31.59 21.79 -1.88
C ARG A 511 -30.57 22.23 -0.82
N GLU A 512 -30.54 21.59 0.34
CA GLU A 512 -29.55 21.92 1.38
C GLU A 512 -28.12 21.56 0.95
N PHE A 513 -27.90 20.42 0.27
CA PHE A 513 -26.59 20.11 -0.33
C PHE A 513 -26.16 21.16 -1.36
N LEU A 514 -27.06 21.56 -2.28
CA LEU A 514 -26.75 22.58 -3.28
C LEU A 514 -26.48 23.96 -2.66
N LYS A 515 -27.21 24.32 -1.60
CA LYS A 515 -26.98 25.54 -0.84
C LYS A 515 -25.65 25.51 -0.10
N ALA A 516 -25.27 24.37 0.47
CA ALA A 516 -23.97 24.18 1.11
C ALA A 516 -22.84 24.26 0.07
N PHE A 517 -22.92 23.48 -1.00
CA PHE A 517 -21.91 23.47 -2.07
C PHE A 517 -21.76 24.82 -2.76
N GLY A 518 -22.85 25.53 -3.02
CA GLY A 518 -22.81 26.87 -3.63
C GLY A 518 -22.14 27.95 -2.77
N ARG A 519 -21.99 27.72 -1.46
CA ARG A 519 -21.27 28.64 -0.55
C ARG A 519 -19.78 28.35 -0.48
N LEU A 520 -19.35 27.19 -0.98
CA LEU A 520 -17.95 26.78 -0.90
C LEU A 520 -17.15 27.40 -2.05
N PRO A 521 -15.91 27.87 -1.78
CA PRO A 521 -15.03 28.38 -2.82
C PRO A 521 -14.48 27.27 -3.75
N GLN A 522 -14.57 26.00 -3.33
CA GLN A 522 -14.19 24.84 -4.12
C GLN A 522 -15.16 24.58 -5.28
N ARG A 523 -14.63 24.01 -6.37
CA ARG A 523 -15.46 23.33 -7.36
C ARG A 523 -15.89 21.96 -6.83
N VAL A 524 -17.12 21.57 -7.11
CA VAL A 524 -17.70 20.29 -6.67
C VAL A 524 -17.99 19.42 -7.89
N LEU A 525 -17.53 18.17 -7.84
CA LEU A 525 -17.88 17.10 -8.75
C LEU A 525 -18.90 16.21 -8.04
N TRP A 526 -20.14 16.14 -8.55
CA TRP A 526 -21.20 15.33 -7.98
C TRP A 526 -21.60 14.21 -8.96
N LYS A 527 -21.38 12.95 -8.57
CA LYS A 527 -21.91 11.79 -9.31
C LYS A 527 -23.45 11.79 -9.28
N TRP A 528 -24.08 11.95 -10.43
CA TRP A 528 -25.53 12.13 -10.59
C TRP A 528 -26.04 11.50 -11.88
N GLU A 529 -27.10 10.70 -11.80
CA GLU A 529 -27.53 9.83 -12.90
C GLU A 529 -28.35 10.53 -13.99
N ASN A 530 -28.90 11.73 -13.73
CA ASN A 530 -29.65 12.49 -14.75
C ASN A 530 -28.74 13.49 -15.49
N ASP A 531 -29.13 13.87 -16.70
CA ASP A 531 -28.37 14.86 -17.49
C ASP A 531 -28.51 16.30 -16.97
N SER A 532 -29.49 16.55 -16.10
CA SER A 532 -29.71 17.87 -15.49
C SER A 532 -30.09 17.77 -14.00
N MET A 533 -29.90 18.89 -13.31
CA MET A 533 -30.24 19.07 -11.90
C MET A 533 -30.75 20.49 -11.69
N GLN A 534 -31.99 20.61 -11.22
CA GLN A 534 -32.61 21.90 -10.92
C GLN A 534 -31.90 22.60 -9.75
N GLY A 535 -31.62 23.90 -9.89
CA GLY A 535 -31.00 24.70 -8.85
C GLY A 535 -29.49 24.44 -8.66
N LYS A 536 -28.85 23.72 -9.60
CA LYS A 536 -27.41 23.42 -9.56
C LYS A 536 -26.57 24.71 -9.68
N PRO A 537 -25.74 25.05 -8.67
CA PRO A 537 -24.82 26.18 -8.77
C PRO A 537 -23.78 26.04 -9.88
N ASP A 538 -23.14 27.15 -10.24
CA ASP A 538 -22.09 27.18 -11.26
C ASP A 538 -20.83 26.44 -10.81
N ASN A 539 -20.50 26.42 -9.52
CA ASN A 539 -19.34 25.69 -9.00
C ASN A 539 -19.58 24.17 -8.87
N VAL A 540 -20.74 23.65 -9.29
CA VAL A 540 -21.07 22.21 -9.24
C VAL A 540 -21.15 21.63 -10.65
N MET A 541 -20.37 20.60 -10.92
CA MET A 541 -20.44 19.77 -12.13
C MET A 541 -21.06 18.41 -11.80
N ILE A 542 -21.97 17.93 -12.66
CA ILE A 542 -22.62 16.63 -12.52
C ILE A 542 -22.20 15.70 -13.66
N GLN A 543 -21.94 14.43 -13.35
CA GLN A 543 -21.76 13.36 -14.35
C GLN A 543 -22.27 12.02 -13.82
N LYS A 544 -22.70 11.14 -14.73
CA LYS A 544 -23.24 9.81 -14.41
C LYS A 544 -22.19 8.89 -13.80
N TRP A 545 -20.97 8.96 -14.34
CA TRP A 545 -19.84 8.17 -13.90
C TRP A 545 -18.57 9.00 -14.02
N MET A 546 -17.67 8.84 -13.06
CA MET A 546 -16.40 9.55 -13.02
C MET A 546 -15.29 8.57 -12.60
N PRO A 547 -14.07 8.71 -13.11
CA PRO A 547 -12.92 7.90 -12.69
C PRO A 547 -12.49 8.27 -11.26
N GLN A 548 -13.17 7.72 -10.27
CA GLN A 548 -13.04 8.09 -8.84
C GLN A 548 -11.60 8.04 -8.33
N LEU A 549 -10.87 6.95 -8.59
CA LEU A 549 -9.49 6.79 -8.13
C LEU A 549 -8.58 7.87 -8.72
N ASP A 550 -8.72 8.13 -10.02
CA ASP A 550 -7.91 9.11 -10.74
C ASP A 550 -8.17 10.54 -10.27
N ILE A 551 -9.42 10.84 -9.88
CA ILE A 551 -9.79 12.13 -9.28
C ILE A 551 -9.19 12.26 -7.88
N LEU A 552 -9.32 11.24 -7.03
CA LEU A 552 -8.87 11.28 -5.63
C LEU A 552 -7.35 11.33 -5.48
N LEU A 553 -6.60 10.76 -6.44
CA LEU A 553 -5.13 10.76 -6.42
C LEU A 553 -4.50 12.06 -6.97
N ARG A 554 -5.31 13.01 -7.43
CA ARG A 554 -4.83 14.32 -7.85
C ARG A 554 -4.67 15.24 -6.64
N ALA A 555 -3.42 15.50 -6.23
CA ALA A 555 -3.12 16.55 -5.27
C ALA A 555 -3.29 17.92 -5.96
N HIS A 556 -4.26 18.71 -5.51
CA HIS A 556 -4.50 20.10 -5.95
C HIS A 556 -4.67 21.01 -4.76
#